data_AF-A0A371BV43-F1
#
_entry.id   AF-A0A371BV43-F1
#
_cell.length_a   1.000
_cell.length_b   1.000
_cell.length_c   1.000
_cell.angle_alpha   90.00
_cell.angle_beta   90.00
_cell.angle_gamma   90.00
#
_symmetry.space_group_name_H-M   'P 1'
#
loop_
_entity.id
_entity.type
_entity.pdbx_description
1 polymer ?
#
loop_
_entity_poly.entity_id
_entity_poly.type
_entity_poly.pdbx_seq_one_letter_code
_entity_poly.pdbx_strand_id
1 'polypeptide(L)'
;MSVHIESPLGFTADFPEHTQVLGDSTAGPNSGQYGLPGDVLVTVIKDDTSVQDAPQANGWAHLMSGFYREERGGTLLGEGELNLPGKAAYAVVVGYDDTGGAGKVAATVGVWERSRFIGVVVIWPYVDPGVEPRLGMLREIVAAISVG
;
A
#
# COMPACT_ATOMS: atom_id res chain seq x y z
N MET A 1 -13.16 -16.85 -4.53
CA MET A 1 -12.48 -17.38 -3.33
C MET A 1 -11.26 -16.49 -3.05
N SER A 2 -10.43 -16.76 -2.03
CA SER A 2 -9.25 -15.95 -1.69
C SER A 2 -7.97 -16.79 -1.68
N VAL A 3 -6.82 -16.12 -1.85
CA VAL A 3 -5.48 -16.69 -1.63
C VAL A 3 -5.02 -16.24 -0.25
N HIS A 4 -4.87 -17.20 0.67
CA HIS A 4 -4.29 -16.96 1.97
C HIS A 4 -2.76 -16.95 1.88
N ILE A 5 -2.13 -15.94 2.47
CA ILE A 5 -0.68 -15.76 2.49
C ILE A 5 -0.22 -15.68 3.94
N GLU A 6 0.73 -16.53 4.30
CA GLU A 6 1.52 -16.41 5.52
C GLU A 6 2.91 -15.88 5.15
N SER A 7 3.18 -14.62 5.49
CA SER A 7 4.45 -13.98 5.13
C SER A 7 5.53 -14.30 6.16
N PRO A 8 6.78 -14.60 5.74
CA PRO A 8 7.91 -14.72 6.65
C PRO A 8 8.19 -13.40 7.41
N LEU A 9 7.63 -12.27 6.95
CA LEU A 9 7.70 -10.98 7.62
C LEU A 9 6.76 -10.89 8.85
N GLY A 10 5.97 -11.93 9.13
CA GLY A 10 5.12 -12.00 10.33
C GLY A 10 3.78 -11.27 10.18
N PHE A 11 3.25 -11.22 8.94
CA PHE A 11 1.89 -10.81 8.65
C PHE A 11 1.17 -11.89 7.85
N THR A 12 -0.15 -11.87 7.88
CA THR A 12 -1.00 -12.66 7.00
C THR A 12 -1.75 -11.74 6.04
N ALA A 13 -2.15 -12.27 4.90
CA ALA A 13 -3.00 -11.56 3.96
C ALA A 13 -4.00 -12.50 3.28
N ASP A 14 -5.25 -12.06 3.15
CA ASP A 14 -6.30 -12.76 2.40
C ASP A 14 -6.64 -11.99 1.11
N PHE A 15 -5.80 -12.17 0.09
CA PHE A 15 -5.97 -11.46 -1.18
C PHE A 15 -6.91 -12.18 -2.15
N PRO A 16 -7.41 -11.52 -3.21
CA PRO A 16 -8.26 -12.15 -4.20
C PRO A 16 -7.62 -13.36 -4.88
N GLU A 17 -8.46 -14.24 -5.45
CA GLU A 17 -8.01 -15.28 -6.38
C GLU A 17 -7.10 -14.73 -7.48
N HIS A 18 -6.20 -15.59 -7.97
CA HIS A 18 -5.19 -15.24 -8.98
C HIS A 18 -4.14 -14.21 -8.53
N THR A 19 -4.06 -13.93 -7.23
CA THR A 19 -2.92 -13.20 -6.66
C THR A 19 -1.62 -13.95 -6.91
N GLN A 20 -0.61 -13.25 -7.40
CA GLN A 20 0.74 -13.76 -7.64
C GLN A 20 1.69 -13.24 -6.56
N VAL A 21 2.39 -14.15 -5.89
CA VAL A 21 3.50 -13.78 -4.99
C VAL A 21 4.73 -13.55 -5.84
N LEU A 22 5.33 -12.36 -5.73
CA LEU A 22 6.54 -12.02 -6.48
C LEU A 22 7.76 -12.37 -5.62
N GLY A 23 8.59 -13.28 -6.11
CA GLY A 23 9.67 -13.91 -5.33
C GLY A 23 10.78 -12.96 -4.89
N ASP A 24 11.12 -11.98 -5.72
CA ASP A 24 12.11 -10.95 -5.40
C ASP A 24 11.41 -9.58 -5.35
N SER A 25 11.21 -9.05 -4.14
CA SER A 25 10.65 -7.73 -3.96
C SER A 25 11.63 -6.66 -4.45
N THR A 26 11.16 -5.83 -5.37
CA THR A 26 11.93 -4.69 -5.91
C THR A 26 12.02 -3.52 -4.94
N ALA A 27 11.24 -3.53 -3.85
CA ALA A 27 11.24 -2.50 -2.82
C ALA A 27 12.34 -2.67 -1.75
N GLY A 28 13.18 -3.71 -1.87
CA GLY A 28 14.32 -3.95 -1.00
C GLY A 28 14.04 -4.95 0.14
N PRO A 29 14.98 -5.10 1.09
CA PRO A 29 14.84 -6.06 2.17
C PRO A 29 13.63 -5.75 3.07
N ASN A 30 13.12 -6.76 3.77
CA ASN A 30 11.94 -6.66 4.67
C ASN A 30 10.65 -6.25 3.96
N SER A 31 10.52 -6.55 2.67
CA SER A 31 9.30 -6.31 1.91
C SER A 31 8.82 -7.54 1.16
N GLY A 32 7.50 -7.68 1.06
CA GLY A 32 6.83 -8.67 0.22
C GLY A 32 6.04 -7.98 -0.87
N GLN A 33 6.01 -8.54 -2.07
CA GLN A 33 5.36 -7.93 -3.23
C GLN A 33 4.38 -8.90 -3.88
N TYR A 34 3.20 -8.40 -4.22
CA TYR A 34 2.07 -9.21 -4.67
C TYR A 34 1.38 -8.54 -5.85
N GLY A 35 1.20 -9.30 -6.94
CA GLY A 35 0.40 -8.89 -8.09
C GLY A 35 -1.04 -9.36 -7.94
N LEU A 36 -1.97 -8.43 -7.79
CA LEU A 36 -3.41 -8.67 -7.72
C LEU A 36 -4.04 -8.46 -9.10
N PRO A 37 -5.26 -9.00 -9.35
CA PRO A 37 -6.01 -8.75 -10.57
C PRO A 37 -6.19 -7.25 -10.86
N GLY A 38 -6.22 -6.89 -12.16
CA GLY A 38 -6.35 -5.50 -12.60
C GLY A 38 -5.06 -4.69 -12.57
N ASP A 39 -3.92 -5.38 -12.73
CA ASP A 39 -2.57 -4.80 -12.70
C ASP A 39 -2.27 -4.01 -11.42
N VAL A 40 -2.82 -4.48 -10.30
CA VAL A 40 -2.61 -3.89 -8.98
C VAL A 40 -1.39 -4.53 -8.33
N LEU A 41 -0.43 -3.71 -7.95
CA LEU A 41 0.79 -4.13 -7.27
C LEU A 41 0.71 -3.72 -5.80
N VAL A 42 0.75 -4.69 -4.90
CA VAL A 42 0.77 -4.46 -3.45
C VAL A 42 2.16 -4.78 -2.93
N THR A 43 2.78 -3.82 -2.27
CA THR A 43 4.04 -3.98 -1.56
C THR A 43 3.79 -3.80 -0.08
N VAL A 44 4.13 -4.80 0.71
CA VAL A 44 4.03 -4.75 2.18
C VAL A 44 5.44 -4.64 2.73
N ILE A 45 5.71 -3.59 3.50
CA ILE A 45 7.01 -3.22 4.03
C ILE A 45 6.95 -3.29 5.54
N LYS A 46 7.95 -3.96 6.12
CA LYS A 46 8.10 -4.06 7.55
C LYS A 46 9.21 -3.14 8.04
N ASP A 47 8.88 -2.29 9.00
CA ASP A 47 9.83 -1.44 9.72
C ASP A 47 9.50 -1.40 11.21
N ASP A 48 9.93 -2.44 11.93
CA ASP A 48 9.72 -2.56 13.37
C ASP A 48 10.62 -1.62 14.19
N THR A 49 11.55 -0.92 13.54
CA THR A 49 12.61 -0.16 14.23
C THR A 49 12.35 1.35 14.24
N SER A 50 11.82 1.88 13.14
CA SER A 50 11.70 3.34 12.94
C SER A 50 10.32 3.88 13.24
N VAL A 51 9.28 3.02 13.26
CA VAL A 51 7.88 3.43 13.50
C VAL A 51 7.37 2.75 14.76
N GLN A 52 7.05 3.57 15.77
CA GLN A 52 6.73 3.09 17.13
C GLN A 52 5.30 3.38 17.57
N ASP A 53 4.53 4.17 16.80
CA ASP A 53 3.15 4.52 17.11
C ASP A 53 2.36 4.89 15.83
N ALA A 54 1.05 5.08 15.99
CA ALA A 54 0.16 5.44 14.89
C ALA A 54 0.47 6.81 14.24
N PRO A 55 0.77 7.89 14.99
CA PRO A 55 1.24 9.14 14.38
C PRO A 55 2.48 8.98 13.51
N GLN A 56 3.46 8.19 13.94
CA GLN A 56 4.66 7.90 13.14
C GLN A 56 4.33 7.08 11.89
N ALA A 57 3.36 6.15 11.97
CA ALA A 57 2.87 5.44 10.78
C ALA A 57 2.25 6.41 9.75
N ASN A 58 1.49 7.41 10.19
CA ASN A 58 0.98 8.46 9.30
C ASN A 58 2.13 9.27 8.69
N GLY A 59 3.13 9.63 9.49
CA GLY A 59 4.35 10.29 9.02
C GLY A 59 5.07 9.48 7.93
N TRP A 60 5.17 8.17 8.11
CA TRP A 60 5.73 7.25 7.12
C TRP A 60 4.96 7.30 5.79
N ALA A 61 3.61 7.33 5.84
CA ALA A 61 2.79 7.42 4.63
C ALA A 61 3.12 8.68 3.82
N HIS A 62 3.25 9.83 4.48
CA HIS A 62 3.64 11.09 3.83
C HIS A 62 5.07 11.03 3.26
N LEU A 63 6.03 10.55 4.05
CA LEU A 63 7.43 10.43 3.61
C LEU A 63 7.55 9.56 2.35
N MET A 64 6.90 8.40 2.34
CA MET A 64 6.91 7.52 1.18
C MET A 64 6.17 8.11 -0.03
N SER A 65 5.10 8.87 0.20
CA SER A 65 4.39 9.57 -0.89
C SER A 65 5.28 10.61 -1.57
N GLY A 66 6.27 11.17 -0.86
CA GLY A 66 7.22 12.15 -1.35
C GLY A 66 7.96 11.66 -2.59
N PHE A 67 8.36 10.39 -2.63
CA PHE A 67 8.98 9.79 -3.82
C PHE A 67 8.06 9.90 -5.06
N TYR A 68 6.78 9.59 -4.94
CA TYR A 68 5.85 9.66 -6.07
C TYR A 68 5.48 11.09 -6.45
N ARG A 69 5.50 12.03 -5.50
CA ARG A 69 5.19 13.44 -5.77
C ARG A 69 6.37 14.18 -6.38
N GLU A 70 7.55 14.00 -5.81
CA GLU A 70 8.72 14.82 -6.12
C GLU A 70 9.56 14.17 -7.21
N GLU A 71 9.95 12.89 -7.04
CA GLU A 71 10.84 12.21 -7.98
C GLU A 71 10.11 11.75 -9.25
N ARG A 72 8.81 11.46 -9.15
CA ARG A 72 7.96 11.09 -10.30
C ARG A 72 7.12 12.25 -10.83
N GLY A 73 7.24 13.45 -10.26
CA GLY A 73 6.45 14.62 -10.67
C GLY A 73 4.93 14.44 -10.51
N GLY A 74 4.51 13.60 -9.57
CA GLY A 74 3.11 13.25 -9.36
C GLY A 74 2.27 14.33 -8.68
N THR A 75 0.95 14.21 -8.82
CA THR A 75 -0.06 15.07 -8.23
C THR A 75 -0.79 14.36 -7.09
N LEU A 76 -0.99 15.05 -5.97
CA LEU A 76 -1.80 14.53 -4.86
C LEU A 76 -3.26 14.42 -5.31
N LEU A 77 -3.81 13.22 -5.24
CA LEU A 77 -5.21 12.94 -5.56
C LEU A 77 -6.09 12.93 -4.30
N GLY A 78 -5.52 12.59 -3.15
CA GLY A 78 -6.20 12.63 -1.86
C GLY A 78 -5.37 12.02 -0.74
N GLU A 79 -5.79 12.27 0.49
CA GLU A 79 -5.20 11.68 1.69
C GLU A 79 -6.25 11.58 2.80
N GLY A 80 -6.03 10.68 3.76
CA GLY A 80 -6.92 10.53 4.90
C GLY A 80 -6.92 9.14 5.53
N GLU A 81 -7.69 9.02 6.61
CA GLU A 81 -7.86 7.76 7.32
C GLU A 81 -8.72 6.76 6.52
N LEU A 82 -8.30 5.50 6.54
CA LEU A 82 -9.05 4.41 5.90
C LEU A 82 -10.19 3.86 6.77
N ASN A 83 -10.25 4.24 8.05
CA ASN A 83 -11.33 3.87 8.99
C ASN A 83 -11.56 2.36 9.08
N LEU A 84 -10.49 1.60 9.34
CA LEU A 84 -10.52 0.14 9.40
C LEU A 84 -10.67 -0.35 10.85
N PRO A 85 -11.60 -1.29 11.15
CA PRO A 85 -11.74 -1.83 12.51
C PRO A 85 -10.43 -2.43 13.03
N GLY A 86 -10.00 -2.01 14.22
CA GLY A 86 -8.80 -2.53 14.88
C GLY A 86 -7.46 -2.04 14.31
N LYS A 87 -7.48 -1.17 13.30
CA LYS A 87 -6.27 -0.61 12.67
C LYS A 87 -6.34 0.91 12.62
N ALA A 88 -5.28 1.60 13.03
CA ALA A 88 -5.08 2.98 12.64
C ALA A 88 -4.35 2.98 11.29
N ALA A 89 -5.02 3.42 10.23
CA ALA A 89 -4.48 3.39 8.88
C ALA A 89 -4.72 4.71 8.17
N TYR A 90 -3.67 5.33 7.67
CA TYR A 90 -3.71 6.61 6.96
C TYR A 90 -3.05 6.46 5.60
N ALA A 91 -3.73 6.92 4.56
CA ALA A 91 -3.29 6.83 3.18
C ALA A 91 -2.99 8.20 2.58
N VAL A 92 -1.95 8.27 1.75
CA VAL A 92 -1.66 9.38 0.85
C VAL A 92 -1.62 8.83 -0.57
N VAL A 93 -2.41 9.42 -1.48
CA VAL A 93 -2.63 8.90 -2.84
C VAL A 93 -2.16 9.90 -3.88
N VAL A 94 -1.28 9.44 -4.78
CA VAL A 94 -0.58 10.26 -5.76
C VAL A 94 -0.74 9.67 -7.14
N GLY A 95 -1.22 10.46 -8.10
CA GLY A 95 -1.23 10.12 -9.52
C GLY A 95 0.05 10.60 -10.18
N TYR A 96 0.69 9.78 -11.00
CA TYR A 96 1.94 10.13 -11.69
C TYR A 96 2.00 9.43 -13.06
N ASP A 97 2.79 9.99 -13.98
CA ASP A 97 3.06 9.35 -15.26
C ASP A 97 4.29 8.45 -15.11
N ASP A 98 4.14 7.16 -15.42
CA ASP A 98 5.30 6.28 -15.45
C ASP A 98 6.13 6.57 -16.70
N THR A 99 7.43 6.24 -16.66
CA THR A 99 8.39 6.57 -17.75
C THR A 99 8.03 5.97 -19.12
N GLY A 100 7.05 5.06 -19.17
CA GLY A 100 6.46 4.48 -20.38
C GLY A 100 5.16 5.13 -20.88
N GLY A 101 4.71 6.24 -20.28
CA GLY A 101 3.56 7.05 -20.73
C GLY A 101 2.19 6.59 -20.26
N ALA A 102 2.09 5.49 -19.51
CA ALA A 102 0.84 5.10 -18.86
C ALA A 102 0.76 5.74 -17.46
N GLY A 103 -0.31 6.50 -17.22
CA GLY A 103 -0.60 7.03 -15.90
C GLY A 103 -0.75 5.92 -14.86
N LYS A 104 -0.23 6.16 -13.66
CA LYS A 104 -0.31 5.28 -12.50
C LYS A 104 -0.83 6.07 -11.31
N VAL A 105 -1.36 5.34 -10.34
CA VAL A 105 -1.64 5.86 -9.01
C VAL A 105 -0.86 5.03 -8.00
N ALA A 106 -0.21 5.70 -7.06
CA ALA A 106 0.40 5.09 -5.89
C ALA A 106 -0.32 5.57 -4.63
N ALA A 107 -0.76 4.63 -3.80
CA ALA A 107 -1.20 4.91 -2.44
C ALA A 107 -0.15 4.38 -1.46
N THR A 108 0.39 5.26 -0.64
CA THR A 108 1.24 4.89 0.49
C THR A 108 0.40 4.93 1.75
N VAL A 109 0.41 3.83 2.50
CA VAL A 109 -0.44 3.64 3.68
C VAL A 109 0.43 3.23 4.86
N GLY A 110 0.38 4.03 5.92
CA GLY A 110 0.93 3.64 7.20
C GLY A 110 -0.14 2.92 8.00
N VAL A 111 0.13 1.70 8.43
CA VAL A 111 -0.80 0.88 9.23
C VAL A 111 -0.18 0.61 10.59
N TRP A 112 -0.93 0.94 11.63
CA TRP A 112 -0.64 0.57 13.00
C TRP A 112 -1.73 -0.35 13.53
N GLU A 113 -1.34 -1.56 13.88
CA GLU A 113 -2.23 -2.60 14.38
C GLU A 113 -1.53 -3.37 15.50
N ARG A 114 -2.21 -3.55 16.64
CA ARG A 114 -1.71 -4.38 17.77
C ARG A 114 -0.25 -4.05 18.17
N SER A 115 0.05 -2.76 18.26
CA SER A 115 1.39 -2.24 18.60
C SER A 115 2.49 -2.62 17.61
N ARG A 116 2.13 -2.86 16.35
CA ARG A 116 3.06 -3.16 15.25
C ARG A 116 2.75 -2.27 14.06
N PHE A 117 3.81 -1.91 13.35
CA PHE A 117 3.74 -1.14 12.12
C PHE A 117 3.83 -2.06 10.90
N ILE A 118 3.03 -1.74 9.88
CA ILE A 118 3.26 -2.16 8.50
C ILE A 118 3.07 -0.96 7.57
N GLY A 119 4.01 -0.79 6.66
CA GLY A 119 3.86 0.07 5.50
C GLY A 119 3.23 -0.70 4.34
N VAL A 120 2.23 -0.13 3.68
CA VAL A 120 1.64 -0.72 2.47
C VAL A 120 1.75 0.30 1.34
N VAL A 121 2.30 -0.12 0.21
CA VAL A 121 2.30 0.67 -1.02
C VAL A 121 1.47 -0.08 -2.05
N VAL A 122 0.41 0.54 -2.55
CA VAL A 122 -0.45 -0.03 -3.58
C VAL A 122 -0.33 0.82 -4.84
N ILE A 123 0.06 0.21 -5.96
CA ILE A 123 0.17 0.87 -7.25
C ILE A 123 -0.82 0.25 -8.23
N TRP A 124 -1.52 1.09 -9.00
CA TRP A 124 -2.47 0.63 -10.02
C TRP A 124 -2.46 1.52 -11.26
N PRO A 125 -2.99 1.05 -12.40
CA PRO A 125 -3.16 1.87 -13.60
C PRO A 125 -4.14 3.02 -13.36
N TYR A 126 -3.75 4.24 -13.72
CA TYR A 126 -4.66 5.37 -13.74
C TYR A 126 -5.66 5.16 -14.88
N VAL A 127 -6.96 5.18 -14.57
CA VAL A 127 -8.03 4.99 -15.56
C VAL A 127 -8.59 6.33 -16.02
N ASP A 128 -9.22 7.07 -15.11
CA ASP A 128 -9.81 8.39 -15.38
C ASP A 128 -10.03 9.17 -14.07
N PRO A 129 -10.13 10.51 -14.11
CA PRO A 129 -10.29 11.34 -12.92
C PRO A 129 -11.64 11.20 -12.20
N GLY A 130 -12.65 10.61 -12.82
CA GLY A 130 -13.98 10.42 -12.22
C GLY A 130 -14.06 9.21 -11.30
N VAL A 131 -13.15 8.24 -11.45
CA VAL A 131 -13.07 7.03 -10.61
C VAL A 131 -11.89 7.06 -9.63
N GLU A 132 -10.88 7.89 -9.89
CA GLU A 132 -9.71 8.04 -9.02
C GLU A 132 -9.92 9.11 -7.93
N PRO A 133 -9.40 8.93 -6.71
CA PRO A 133 -8.70 7.74 -6.23
C PRO A 133 -9.66 6.59 -5.86
N ARG A 134 -9.30 5.35 -6.23
CA ARG A 134 -10.05 4.12 -5.89
C ARG A 134 -9.94 3.72 -4.41
N LEU A 135 -10.42 4.56 -3.49
CA LEU A 135 -10.29 4.37 -2.03
C LEU A 135 -11.01 3.11 -1.50
N GLY A 136 -12.08 2.66 -2.15
CA GLY A 136 -12.77 1.41 -1.79
C GLY A 136 -11.85 0.19 -1.94
N MET A 137 -11.22 0.07 -3.12
CA MET A 137 -10.22 -0.97 -3.40
C MET A 137 -9.05 -0.90 -2.41
N LEU A 138 -8.56 0.30 -2.11
CA LEU A 138 -7.48 0.48 -1.14
C LEU A 138 -7.86 -0.01 0.26
N ARG A 139 -9.08 0.31 0.72
CA ARG A 139 -9.59 -0.17 2.02
C ARG A 139 -9.67 -1.68 2.07
N GLU A 140 -10.18 -2.32 1.02
CA GLU A 140 -10.27 -3.78 0.93
C GLU A 140 -8.89 -4.44 0.99
N ILE A 141 -7.91 -3.93 0.24
CA ILE A 141 -6.53 -4.45 0.24
C ILE A 141 -5.89 -4.33 1.62
N VAL A 142 -6.00 -3.15 2.26
CA VAL A 142 -5.37 -2.92 3.58
C VAL A 142 -6.09 -3.69 4.69
N ALA A 143 -7.41 -3.83 4.61
CA ALA A 143 -8.19 -4.63 5.55
C ALA A 143 -7.83 -6.12 5.48
N ALA A 144 -7.46 -6.63 4.30
CA ALA A 144 -7.06 -8.01 4.09
C ALA A 144 -5.71 -8.37 4.70
N ILE A 145 -4.89 -7.39 5.10
CA ILE A 145 -3.56 -7.61 5.72
C ILE A 145 -3.70 -7.56 7.24
N SER A 146 -3.06 -8.47 7.96
CA SER A 146 -3.08 -8.54 9.44
C SER A 146 -1.72 -8.89 10.01
N VAL A 147 -1.35 -8.30 11.15
CA VAL A 147 -0.08 -8.60 11.87
C VAL A 147 -0.21 -9.66 12.97
N GLY A 148 -1.35 -10.36 13.01
CA GLY A 148 -1.56 -11.51 13.89
C GLY A 148 -2.21 -11.18 15.23
#